data_AF-A0A8S2D2H1-F1
#
_entry.id   AF-A0A8S2D2H1-F1
#
_cell.length_a   1.000
_cell.length_b   1.000
_cell.length_c   1.000
_cell.angle_alpha   90.00
_cell.angle_beta   90.00
_cell.angle_gamma   90.00
#
_symmetry.space_group_name_H-M   'P 1'
#
loop_
_entity.id
_entity.type
_entity.pdbx_description
1 polymer ?
#
loop_
_entity_poly.entity_id
_entity_poly.type
_entity_poly.pdbx_seq_one_letter_code
_entity_poly.pdbx_strand_id
1 'polypeptide(L)'
;MTVDENQLLSVDIHLSKLVDWLIDRRHCPKDWSERALAIRSKIQRSIQDMPENDEIKRLLESSCLDYFCCVKIMEILKETEK
;
A
#
# COMPACT_ATOMS: atom_id res chain seq x y z
N MET A 1 -27.52 7.82 8.86
CA MET A 1 -26.59 6.68 8.87
C MET A 1 -26.05 6.57 10.28
N THR A 2 -26.61 5.68 11.09
CA THR A 2 -26.12 5.42 12.46
C THR A 2 -24.81 4.67 12.34
N VAL A 3 -23.72 5.31 12.74
CA VAL A 3 -22.42 4.64 12.87
C VAL A 3 -22.60 3.62 13.99
N ASP A 4 -22.47 2.34 13.67
CA ASP A 4 -22.66 1.25 14.63
C ASP A 4 -21.69 1.45 15.80
N GLU A 5 -22.20 1.72 17.01
CA GLU A 5 -21.39 2.09 18.19
C GLU A 5 -20.35 1.01 18.55
N ASN A 6 -20.55 -0.22 18.09
CA ASN A 6 -19.64 -1.35 18.25
C ASN A 6 -18.36 -1.24 17.38
N GLN A 7 -18.36 -0.39 16.34
CA GLN A 7 -17.20 -0.12 15.49
C GLN A 7 -16.26 0.98 16.07
N LEU A 8 -16.66 1.64 17.16
CA LEU A 8 -15.91 2.75 17.77
C LEU A 8 -15.13 2.35 19.03
N LEU A 9 -15.12 1.06 19.38
CA LEU A 9 -14.38 0.57 20.55
C LEU A 9 -12.88 0.57 20.26
N SER A 10 -12.12 1.31 21.08
CA SER A 10 -10.66 1.26 21.08
C SER A 10 -10.19 -0.15 21.44
N VAL A 11 -9.40 -0.76 20.57
CA VAL A 11 -8.81 -2.08 20.82
C VAL A 11 -7.41 -1.88 21.38
N ASP A 12 -7.19 -2.34 22.61
CA ASP A 12 -5.86 -2.45 23.18
C ASP A 12 -5.22 -3.75 22.69
N ILE A 13 -4.14 -3.64 21.92
CA ILE A 13 -3.44 -4.79 21.34
C ILE A 13 -1.94 -4.51 21.25
N HIS A 14 -1.15 -5.51 21.65
CA HIS A 14 0.28 -5.50 21.40
C HIS A 14 0.58 -5.54 19.90
N LEU A 15 1.49 -4.67 19.44
CA LEU A 15 1.87 -4.56 18.03
C LEU A 15 2.26 -5.90 17.39
N SER A 16 2.93 -6.78 18.14
CA SER A 16 3.33 -8.12 17.68
C SER A 16 2.16 -9.06 17.36
N LYS A 17 0.97 -8.78 17.90
CA LYS A 17 -0.26 -9.57 17.69
C LYS A 17 -1.23 -8.92 16.72
N LEU A 18 -0.96 -7.70 16.27
CA LEU A 18 -1.87 -6.95 15.39
C LEU A 18 -2.16 -7.72 14.10
N VAL A 19 -1.14 -8.30 13.46
CA VAL A 19 -1.31 -9.05 12.20
C VAL A 19 -2.20 -10.27 12.42
N ASP A 20 -1.92 -11.08 13.44
CA ASP A 20 -2.73 -12.25 13.80
C ASP A 20 -4.19 -11.85 14.08
N TRP A 21 -4.39 -10.75 14.81
CA TRP A 21 -5.71 -10.22 15.17
C TRP A 21 -6.51 -9.74 13.95
N LEU A 22 -5.85 -9.10 12.98
CA LEU A 22 -6.46 -8.67 11.72
C LEU A 22 -6.87 -9.88 10.87
N ILE A 23 -6.06 -10.93 10.86
CA ILE A 23 -6.33 -12.17 10.13
C ILE A 23 -7.52 -12.92 10.76
N ASP A 24 -7.55 -13.05 12.08
CA ASP A 24 -8.60 -13.75 12.82
C ASP A 24 -9.99 -13.13 12.57
N ARG A 25 -10.05 -11.79 12.54
CA ARG A 25 -11.26 -11.03 12.20
C ARG A 25 -11.57 -10.94 10.72
N ARG A 26 -10.77 -11.59 9.85
CA ARG A 26 -10.92 -11.57 8.39
C ARG A 26 -10.80 -10.17 7.76
N HIS A 27 -10.13 -9.23 8.43
CA HIS A 27 -9.75 -7.94 7.84
C HIS A 27 -8.59 -8.09 6.86
N CYS A 28 -7.66 -9.00 7.16
CA CYS A 28 -6.57 -9.37 6.25
C CYS A 28 -6.62 -10.87 5.91
N PRO A 29 -6.35 -11.25 4.65
CA PRO A 29 -6.16 -12.66 4.30
C PRO A 29 -4.86 -13.19 4.90
N LYS A 30 -4.77 -14.50 5.15
CA LYS A 30 -3.57 -15.15 5.74
C LYS A 30 -2.32 -14.97 4.88
N ASP A 31 -2.50 -14.96 3.58
CA ASP A 31 -1.47 -14.83 2.55
C ASP A 31 -1.27 -13.36 2.13
N TRP A 32 -1.68 -12.37 2.94
CA TRP A 32 -1.49 -10.95 2.64
C TRP A 32 -0.03 -10.61 2.35
N SER A 33 0.91 -11.20 3.09
CA SER A 33 2.34 -10.97 2.93
C SER A 33 2.83 -11.43 1.56
N GLU A 34 2.37 -12.58 1.09
CA GLU A 34 2.71 -13.12 -0.23
C GLU A 34 2.09 -12.27 -1.35
N ARG A 35 0.83 -11.87 -1.19
CA ARG A 35 0.17 -10.96 -2.14
C ARG A 35 0.89 -9.61 -2.23
N ALA A 36 1.26 -9.04 -1.08
CA ALA A 36 1.99 -7.79 -1.00
C ALA A 36 3.38 -7.91 -1.65
N LEU A 37 4.07 -9.04 -1.43
CA LEU A 37 5.36 -9.30 -2.08
C LEU A 37 5.21 -9.40 -3.60
N ALA A 38 4.20 -10.12 -4.10
CA ALA A 38 3.94 -10.23 -5.53
C ALA A 38 3.64 -8.86 -6.17
N ILE A 39 2.88 -8.01 -5.49
CA ILE A 39 2.62 -6.63 -5.91
C ILE A 39 3.93 -5.84 -5.95
N ARG A 40 4.75 -5.89 -4.89
CA ARG A 40 6.05 -5.22 -4.84
C ARG A 40 6.97 -5.67 -5.98
N SER A 41 7.02 -6.96 -6.29
CA SER A 41 7.81 -7.48 -7.41
C SER A 41 7.32 -6.95 -8.76
N LYS A 42 6.00 -6.88 -8.98
CA LYS A 42 5.42 -6.29 -10.21
C LYS A 42 5.76 -4.81 -10.34
N ILE A 43 5.64 -4.05 -9.24
CA ILE A 43 5.99 -2.64 -9.20
C ILE A 43 7.48 -2.45 -9.51
N GLN A 44 8.37 -3.21 -8.84
CA GLN A 44 9.80 -3.16 -9.07
C GLN A 44 10.19 -3.44 -10.53
N ARG A 45 9.56 -4.44 -11.15
CA ARG A 45 9.78 -4.74 -12.57
C ARG A 45 9.31 -3.60 -13.47
N SER A 46 8.10 -3.09 -13.24
CA SER A 46 7.51 -2.03 -14.06
C SER A 46 8.27 -0.71 -13.94
N ILE A 47 8.86 -0.43 -12.77
CA ILE A 47 9.71 0.75 -12.54
C ILE A 47 10.98 0.70 -13.41
N GLN A 48 11.59 -0.48 -13.58
CA GLN A 48 12.78 -0.61 -14.43
C GLN A 48 12.48 -0.32 -15.91
N ASP A 49 11.26 -0.64 -16.35
CA ASP A 49 10.77 -0.36 -17.70
C ASP A 49 10.26 1.09 -17.88
N MET A 50 10.28 1.93 -16.84
CA MET A 50 9.68 3.27 -16.86
C MET A 50 10.75 4.39 -16.82
N PRO A 51 11.08 5.04 -17.95
CA PRO A 51 11.78 6.32 -17.87
C PRO A 51 11.37 7.36 -18.94
N GLU A 52 10.48 8.30 -18.59
CA GLU A 52 10.33 9.58 -19.32
C GLU A 52 10.13 10.81 -18.39
N ASN A 53 9.74 10.64 -17.11
CA ASN A 53 9.45 11.75 -16.20
C ASN A 53 10.47 11.83 -15.04
N ASP A 54 11.18 12.97 -14.93
CA ASP A 54 12.20 13.23 -13.91
C ASP A 54 11.62 13.30 -12.48
N GLU A 55 10.35 13.64 -12.31
CA GLU A 55 9.69 13.68 -10.99
C GLU A 55 9.44 12.27 -10.45
N ILE A 56 9.05 11.34 -11.34
CA ILE A 56 8.89 9.93 -11.00
C ILE A 56 10.25 9.33 -10.59
N LYS A 57 11.34 9.64 -11.31
CA LYS A 57 12.69 9.20 -10.94
C LYS A 57 13.09 9.67 -9.55
N ARG A 58 12.88 10.94 -9.22
CA ARG A 58 13.20 11.50 -7.89
C ARG A 58 12.39 10.85 -6.77
N LEU A 59 11.11 10.58 -7.00
CA LEU A 59 10.26 9.90 -6.00
C LEU A 59 10.71 8.47 -5.76
N LEU A 60 11.17 7.78 -6.81
CA LEU A 60 11.67 6.41 -6.74
C LEU A 60 13.05 6.30 -6.09
N GLU A 61 13.92 7.30 -6.30
CA GLU A 61 15.26 7.33 -5.69
C GLU A 61 15.24 7.74 -4.22
N SER A 62 14.30 8.61 -3.82
CA SER A 62 14.26 9.19 -2.47
C SER A 62 13.41 8.41 -1.47
N SER A 63 12.48 7.57 -1.93
CA SER A 63 11.51 6.91 -1.05
C SER A 63 11.55 5.38 -1.18
N CYS A 64 11.52 4.71 -0.03
CA CYS A 64 11.01 3.34 0.04
C CYS A 64 9.60 3.34 -0.58
N LEU A 65 9.33 2.44 -1.53
CA LEU A 65 8.03 2.29 -2.20
C LEU A 65 6.93 1.92 -1.21
N ASP A 66 6.43 2.94 -0.53
CA ASP A 66 5.31 2.87 0.37
C ASP A 66 4.01 3.18 -0.40
N TYR A 67 2.88 2.90 0.22
CA TYR A 67 1.55 3.14 -0.34
C TYR A 67 1.41 4.58 -0.85
N PHE A 68 1.83 5.58 -0.06
CA PHE A 68 1.69 6.98 -0.43
C PHE A 68 2.53 7.37 -1.65
N CYS A 69 3.72 6.77 -1.79
CA CYS A 69 4.55 6.97 -2.98
C CYS A 69 3.86 6.42 -4.23
N CYS A 70 3.29 5.22 -4.13
CA CYS A 70 2.56 4.61 -5.24
C CYS A 70 1.33 5.44 -5.65
N VAL A 71 0.61 6.02 -4.68
CA VAL A 71 -0.54 6.91 -4.96
C VAL A 71 -0.09 8.14 -5.72
N LYS A 72 0.98 8.82 -5.29
CA LYS A 72 1.52 10.00 -5.99
C LYS A 72 1.98 9.68 -7.42
N ILE A 73 2.68 8.56 -7.60
CA ILE A 73 3.11 8.12 -8.94
C ILE A 73 1.88 7.89 -9.83
N MET A 74 0.82 7.26 -9.31
CA MET A 74 -0.44 7.06 -10.03
C MET A 74 -1.14 8.37 -10.39
N GLU A 75 -1.06 9.41 -9.55
CA GLU A 75 -1.60 10.74 -9.87
C GLU A 75 -0.84 11.38 -11.04
N ILE A 76 0.50 11.38 -10.98
CA ILE A 76 1.35 11.94 -12.06
C ILE A 76 1.08 11.22 -13.37
N LEU A 77 1.00 9.87 -13.35
CA LEU A 77 0.75 9.08 -14.55
C LEU A 77 -0.59 9.41 -15.20
N LYS A 78 -1.65 9.62 -14.40
CA LYS A 78 -2.98 10.02 -14.90
C LYS A 78 -2.96 11.38 -15.59
N GLU A 79 -2.11 12.32 -15.15
CA GLU A 79 -2.00 13.63 -15.79
C GLU A 79 -1.26 13.56 -17.13
N THR A 80 -0.31 12.64 -17.28
CA THR A 80 0.47 12.44 -18.52
C THR A 80 -0.21 11.56 -19.57
N GLU A 81 -1.28 10.85 -19.24
CA GLU A 81 -2.02 9.96 -20.16
C GLU A 81 -3.14 10.71 -20.96
N LYS A 82 -2.97 12.02 -21.17
CA LYS A 82 -3.88 12.89 -21.95
C LYS A 82 -3.45 13.09 -23.40
#